data_AF-A0A6P5J9A0-F1
#
_entry.id   AF-A0A6P5J9A0-F1
#
_cell.length_a   1.000
_cell.length_b   1.000
_cell.length_c   1.000
_cell.angle_alpha   90.00
_cell.angle_beta   90.00
_cell.angle_gamma   90.00
#
_symmetry.space_group_name_H-M   'P 1'
#
loop_
_entity.id
_entity.type
_entity.pdbx_description
1 polymer ?
#
loop_
_entity_poly.entity_id
_entity_poly.type
_entity_poly.pdbx_seq_one_letter_code
_entity_poly.pdbx_strand_id
1 'polypeptide(L)'
;MRSILDSFENDMSPLENSPQLALQVHEDMVQNLQANCAEMEVQLSQTLEELGNQKERAEMLDIELKILKSQTGTVDQSFFVSSDELNALRLKVEELVMERSQLEDDKKNLEMQLEKLTLQGHYDQSKTKVLHLSMNPTSLAKERLKMEQQQLQEECQQLQELVRVLEGGGSITNKSEVAGCLQPSQEISDLKKKLESSELRNQRLKEVFQTKIQEFRKVCYTLTGYRIDLTTENQYRLTSMYAEHKSDCLIFKASNPSRTKMQLLETEFSHTVRELIDLHLLQQDSIPVFLSSVTLDLFSRQTIT
;
A
#
# COMPACT_ATOMS: atom_id res chain seq x y z
N MET A 1 -24.07 89.65 60.39
CA MET A 1 -23.73 89.74 61.82
C MET A 1 -22.54 90.69 62.01
N ARG A 2 -22.55 91.95 61.57
CA ARG A 2 -23.09 93.16 62.23
C ARG A 2 -23.60 93.10 63.68
N SER A 3 -23.58 91.95 64.38
CA SER A 3 -24.25 91.77 65.68
C SER A 3 -23.32 91.37 66.83
N ILE A 4 -22.00 91.34 66.61
CA ILE A 4 -21.02 91.07 67.68
C ILE A 4 -20.35 92.37 68.16
N LEU A 5 -20.40 93.44 67.35
CA LEU A 5 -20.04 94.81 67.80
C LEU A 5 -21.17 95.45 68.64
N ASP A 6 -22.42 95.04 68.40
CA ASP A 6 -23.63 95.49 69.12
C ASP A 6 -23.92 94.69 70.42
N SER A 7 -23.09 93.69 70.77
CA SER A 7 -23.27 92.88 71.99
C SER A 7 -22.14 93.01 73.02
N PHE A 8 -21.13 93.83 72.72
CA PHE A 8 -20.31 94.54 73.72
C PHE A 8 -20.86 95.96 74.02
N GLU A 9 -21.94 96.33 73.33
CA GLU A 9 -22.83 97.47 73.57
C GLU A 9 -23.59 97.23 74.90
N ASN A 10 -23.92 98.27 75.68
CA ASN A 10 -24.68 98.25 76.95
C ASN A 10 -23.97 98.00 78.31
N ASP A 11 -22.68 97.67 78.40
CA ASP A 11 -22.02 97.55 79.74
C ASP A 11 -21.38 98.86 80.26
N MET A 12 -21.63 99.99 79.59
CA MET A 12 -21.14 101.29 80.03
C MET A 12 -22.18 102.06 80.85
N SER A 13 -21.93 102.10 82.16
CA SER A 13 -22.29 103.14 83.15
C SER A 13 -23.57 102.91 83.99
N PRO A 14 -23.70 103.56 85.17
CA PRO A 14 -23.37 102.95 86.46
C PRO A 14 -24.59 102.85 87.39
N LEU A 15 -24.66 101.84 88.28
CA LEU A 15 -25.10 102.00 89.69
C LEU A 15 -25.07 100.67 90.47
N GLU A 16 -24.29 100.67 91.55
CA GLU A 16 -24.59 100.10 92.87
C GLU A 16 -25.11 98.63 92.97
N ASN A 17 -24.25 97.69 93.42
CA ASN A 17 -24.42 96.91 94.68
C ASN A 17 -23.39 95.73 94.86
N SER A 18 -22.66 95.78 95.98
CA SER A 18 -21.94 94.75 96.78
C SER A 18 -20.60 94.09 96.32
N PRO A 19 -19.52 94.13 97.15
CA PRO A 19 -18.15 93.72 96.81
C PRO A 19 -17.85 92.20 96.86
N GLN A 20 -18.79 91.35 97.29
CA GLN A 20 -18.56 89.90 97.43
C GLN A 20 -18.68 89.11 96.11
N LEU A 21 -19.50 89.58 95.15
CA LEU A 21 -19.69 88.89 93.87
C LEU A 21 -18.50 89.09 92.91
N ALA A 22 -17.83 90.26 92.96
CA ALA A 22 -16.72 90.61 92.08
C ALA A 22 -15.43 89.81 92.37
N LEU A 23 -15.20 89.44 93.63
CA LEU A 23 -14.06 88.60 94.02
C LEU A 23 -14.22 87.15 93.54
N GLN A 24 -15.43 86.59 93.65
CA GLN A 24 -15.71 85.22 93.21
C GLN A 24 -15.60 85.09 91.68
N VAL A 25 -16.06 86.10 90.92
CA VAL A 25 -15.92 86.13 89.46
C VAL A 25 -14.44 86.25 89.04
N HIS A 26 -13.63 87.03 89.76
CA HIS A 26 -12.20 87.13 89.49
C HIS A 26 -11.44 85.83 89.83
N GLU A 27 -11.80 85.18 90.93
CA GLU A 27 -11.18 83.92 91.36
C GLU A 27 -11.53 82.76 90.40
N ASP A 28 -12.78 82.69 89.95
CA ASP A 28 -13.22 81.76 88.90
C ASP A 28 -12.53 82.04 87.56
N MET A 29 -12.33 83.31 87.19
CA MET A 29 -11.59 83.67 85.96
C MET A 29 -10.11 83.28 86.03
N VAL A 30 -9.48 83.45 87.20
CA VAL A 30 -8.08 83.05 87.42
C VAL A 30 -7.95 81.53 87.42
N GLN A 31 -8.85 80.79 88.07
CA GLN A 31 -8.87 79.33 88.01
C GLN A 31 -9.10 78.81 86.58
N ASN A 32 -9.98 79.45 85.82
CA ASN A 32 -10.22 79.08 84.42
C ASN A 32 -8.99 79.36 83.54
N LEU A 33 -8.33 80.50 83.71
CA LEU A 33 -7.06 80.79 83.03
C LEU A 33 -5.95 79.80 83.42
N GLN A 34 -5.85 79.43 84.70
CA GLN A 34 -4.87 78.44 85.15
C GLN A 34 -5.17 77.05 84.59
N ALA A 35 -6.44 76.63 84.57
CA ALA A 35 -6.86 75.38 83.95
C ALA A 35 -6.55 75.36 82.45
N ASN A 36 -6.80 76.47 81.75
CA ASN A 36 -6.55 76.61 80.32
C ASN A 36 -5.04 76.64 80.01
N CYS A 37 -4.22 77.28 80.86
CA CYS A 37 -2.75 77.20 80.76
C CYS A 37 -2.25 75.77 80.98
N ALA A 38 -2.77 75.05 81.98
CA ALA A 38 -2.41 73.65 82.23
C ALA A 38 -2.85 72.74 81.07
N GLU A 39 -4.02 73.00 80.47
CA GLU A 39 -4.50 72.27 79.29
C GLU A 39 -3.61 72.52 78.07
N MET A 40 -3.18 73.77 77.83
CA MET A 40 -2.22 74.10 76.77
C MET A 40 -0.84 73.46 77.00
N GLU A 41 -0.35 73.38 78.25
CA GLU A 41 0.90 72.70 78.58
C GLU A 41 0.84 71.18 78.32
N VAL A 42 -0.32 70.57 78.61
CA VAL A 42 -0.57 69.15 78.28
C VAL A 42 -0.62 68.94 76.77
N GLN A 43 -1.31 69.81 76.02
CA GLN A 43 -1.34 69.74 74.55
C GLN A 43 0.05 69.97 73.93
N LEU A 44 0.85 70.89 74.47
CA LEU A 44 2.24 71.09 74.04
C LEU A 44 3.09 69.85 74.30
N SER A 45 2.93 69.21 75.46
CA SER A 45 3.67 67.98 75.78
C SER A 45 3.28 66.82 74.87
N GLN A 46 1.98 66.65 74.60
CA GLN A 46 1.47 65.63 73.68
C GLN A 46 1.96 65.85 72.26
N THR A 47 1.91 67.08 71.74
CA THR A 47 2.38 67.40 70.39
C THR A 47 3.90 67.22 70.23
N LEU A 48 4.68 67.51 71.27
CA LEU A 48 6.12 67.24 71.28
C LEU A 48 6.45 65.74 71.27
N GLU A 49 5.70 64.93 72.02
CA GLU A 49 5.84 63.47 72.01
C GLU A 49 5.44 62.88 70.64
N GLU A 50 4.34 63.33 70.06
CA GLU A 50 3.93 62.96 68.71
C GLU A 50 4.96 63.35 67.66
N LEU A 51 5.55 64.54 67.75
CA LEU A 51 6.62 64.99 66.86
C LEU A 51 7.88 64.11 66.98
N GLY A 52 8.25 63.73 68.20
CA GLY A 52 9.34 62.78 68.46
C GLY A 52 9.10 61.43 67.79
N ASN A 53 7.91 60.86 67.98
CA ASN A 53 7.50 59.59 67.37
C ASN A 53 7.50 59.65 65.84
N GLN A 54 7.06 60.76 65.25
CA GLN A 54 7.09 60.93 63.79
C GLN A 54 8.52 61.07 63.26
N LYS A 55 9.43 61.70 64.01
CA LYS A 55 10.84 61.80 63.65
C LYS A 55 11.51 60.43 63.64
N GLU A 56 11.28 59.60 64.66
CA GLU A 56 11.82 58.24 64.70
C GLU A 56 11.32 57.38 63.54
N ARG A 57 10.03 57.49 63.19
CA ARG A 57 9.48 56.81 62.00
C ARG A 57 10.13 57.30 60.71
N ALA A 58 10.37 58.60 60.56
CA ALA A 58 11.05 59.15 59.40
C ALA A 58 12.49 58.63 59.28
N GLU A 59 13.23 58.56 60.39
CA GLU A 59 14.58 57.99 60.42
C GLU A 59 14.59 56.50 60.08
N MET A 60 13.63 55.71 60.59
CA MET A 60 13.49 54.30 60.22
C MET A 60 13.20 54.11 58.72
N LEU A 61 12.28 54.90 58.16
CA LEU A 61 11.96 54.86 56.73
C LEU A 61 13.16 55.27 55.86
N ASP A 62 13.97 56.24 56.29
CA ASP A 62 15.15 56.67 55.55
C ASP A 62 16.25 55.58 55.54
N ILE A 63 16.40 54.85 56.65
CA ILE A 63 17.26 53.67 56.74
C ILE A 63 16.76 52.56 55.82
N GLU A 64 15.45 52.26 55.83
CA GLU A 64 14.84 51.24 54.98
C GLU A 64 15.01 51.58 53.49
N LEU A 65 14.79 52.84 53.11
CA LEU A 65 15.04 53.33 51.75
C LEU A 65 16.50 53.19 51.34
N LYS A 66 17.44 53.46 52.24
CA LYS A 66 18.88 53.31 51.98
C LYS A 66 19.27 51.84 51.78
N ILE A 67 18.69 50.94 52.57
CA ILE A 67 18.89 49.49 52.44
C ILE A 67 18.30 49.00 51.11
N LEU A 68 17.05 49.36 50.80
CA LEU A 68 16.39 48.98 49.55
C LEU A 68 17.17 49.48 48.33
N LYS A 69 17.65 50.72 48.36
CA LYS A 69 18.46 51.31 47.28
C LYS A 69 19.80 50.60 47.08
N SER A 70 20.44 50.14 48.16
CA SER A 70 21.66 49.33 48.07
C SER A 70 21.41 47.95 47.49
N GLN A 71 20.26 47.34 47.81
CA GLN A 71 19.83 46.07 47.20
C GLN A 71 19.49 46.25 45.71
N THR A 72 18.85 47.36 45.32
CA THR A 72 18.53 47.62 43.90
C THR A 72 19.79 47.76 43.04
N GLY A 73 20.85 48.41 43.56
CA GLY A 73 22.12 48.53 42.84
C GLY A 73 22.84 47.19 42.59
N THR A 74 22.61 46.19 43.44
CA THR A 74 23.13 44.81 43.22
C THR A 74 22.25 44.00 42.27
N VAL A 75 20.93 44.26 42.25
CA VAL A 75 19.99 43.64 41.32
C VAL A 75 20.28 44.12 39.89
N ASP A 76 20.62 45.39 39.68
CA ASP A 76 20.98 45.91 38.36
C ASP A 76 22.21 45.19 37.74
N GLN A 77 23.24 44.87 38.53
CA GLN A 77 24.39 44.09 38.03
C GLN A 77 24.03 42.65 37.65
N SER A 78 23.13 42.00 38.39
CA SER A 78 22.60 40.68 38.02
C SER A 78 21.66 40.73 36.81
N PHE A 79 20.92 41.84 36.65
CA PHE A 79 20.04 42.08 35.52
C PHE A 79 20.82 42.28 34.23
N PHE A 80 21.95 43.00 34.26
CA PHE A 80 22.83 43.19 33.10
C PHE A 80 23.44 41.87 32.60
N VAL A 81 23.93 41.00 33.49
CA VAL A 81 24.47 39.68 33.09
C VAL A 81 23.35 38.77 32.55
N SER A 82 22.17 38.77 33.18
CA SER A 82 21.00 38.02 32.69
C SER A 82 20.42 38.59 31.39
N SER A 83 20.57 39.90 31.15
CA SER A 83 20.14 40.60 29.94
C SER A 83 21.04 40.22 28.78
N ASP A 84 22.35 40.15 28.97
CA ASP A 84 23.29 39.70 27.93
C ASP A 84 23.07 38.22 27.58
N GLU A 85 22.82 37.36 28.57
CA GLU A 85 22.42 35.97 28.34
C GLU A 85 21.07 35.86 27.63
N LEU A 86 20.06 36.64 28.03
CA LEU A 86 18.76 36.71 27.35
C LEU A 86 18.89 37.19 25.90
N ASN A 87 19.75 38.18 25.65
CA ASN A 87 20.04 38.68 24.31
C ASN A 87 20.77 37.63 23.46
N ALA A 88 21.73 36.91 24.04
CA ALA A 88 22.41 35.80 23.38
C ALA A 88 21.44 34.64 23.05
N LEU A 89 20.55 34.28 23.98
CA LEU A 89 19.50 33.30 23.73
C LEU A 89 18.52 33.78 22.65
N ARG A 90 18.13 35.06 22.67
CA ARG A 90 17.22 35.64 21.67
C ARG A 90 17.84 35.61 20.28
N LEU A 91 19.11 36.00 20.15
CA LEU A 91 19.87 35.87 18.90
C LEU A 91 19.96 34.42 18.44
N LYS A 92 20.17 33.48 19.37
CA LYS A 92 20.22 32.05 19.01
C LYS A 92 18.86 31.52 18.56
N VAL A 93 17.77 31.97 19.18
CA VAL A 93 16.41 31.65 18.77
C VAL A 93 16.15 32.21 17.37
N GLU A 94 16.54 33.44 17.08
CA GLU A 94 16.40 34.04 15.74
C GLU A 94 17.21 33.26 14.69
N GLU A 95 18.46 32.89 14.99
CA GLU A 95 19.29 32.06 14.11
C GLU A 95 18.64 30.69 13.83
N LEU A 96 18.16 29.99 14.87
CA LEU A 96 17.49 28.70 14.74
C LEU A 96 16.18 28.81 13.97
N VAL A 97 15.44 29.92 14.11
CA VAL A 97 14.22 30.18 13.35
C VAL A 97 14.55 30.39 11.87
N MET A 98 15.62 31.13 11.54
CA MET A 98 16.07 31.29 10.16
C MET A 98 16.53 29.97 9.56
N GLU A 99 17.35 29.19 10.28
CA GLU A 99 17.82 27.87 9.83
C GLU A 99 16.64 26.93 9.59
N ARG A 100 15.67 26.91 10.50
CA ARG A 100 14.44 26.13 10.35
C ARG A 100 13.64 26.58 9.11
N SER A 101 13.47 27.88 8.90
CA SER A 101 12.78 28.40 7.71
C SER A 101 13.48 27.95 6.42
N GLN A 102 14.81 28.03 6.40
CA GLN A 102 15.59 27.63 5.23
C GLN A 102 15.49 26.13 4.97
N LEU A 103 15.58 25.30 6.01
CA LEU A 103 15.37 23.85 5.92
C LEU A 103 13.95 23.49 5.48
N GLU A 104 12.93 24.23 5.92
CA GLU A 104 11.55 24.03 5.48
C GLU A 104 11.38 24.34 3.99
N ASP A 105 12.03 25.37 3.47
CA ASP A 105 11.98 25.71 2.04
C ASP A 105 12.78 24.72 1.17
N ASP A 106 13.96 24.28 1.63
CA ASP A 106 14.74 23.23 0.97
C ASP A 106 13.97 21.91 0.93
N LYS A 107 13.29 21.56 2.04
CA LYS A 107 12.42 20.38 2.10
C LYS A 107 11.28 20.48 1.08
N LYS A 108 10.58 21.61 0.99
CA LYS A 108 9.51 21.81 -0.01
C LYS A 108 10.04 21.66 -1.44
N ASN A 109 11.23 22.22 -1.72
CA ASN A 109 11.85 22.11 -3.04
C ASN A 109 12.21 20.65 -3.36
N LEU A 110 12.79 19.92 -2.41
CA LEU A 110 13.09 18.50 -2.57
C LEU A 110 11.83 17.65 -2.74
N GLU A 111 10.77 17.92 -1.97
CA GLU A 111 9.46 17.25 -2.11
C GLU A 111 8.86 17.48 -3.51
N MET A 112 8.91 18.72 -4.02
CA MET A 112 8.45 19.04 -5.36
C MET A 112 9.27 18.32 -6.45
N GLN A 113 10.60 18.22 -6.28
CA GLN A 113 11.46 17.49 -7.20
C GLN A 113 11.16 15.99 -7.17
N LEU A 114 10.96 15.41 -5.99
CA LEU A 114 10.59 14.00 -5.84
C LEU A 114 9.23 13.71 -6.45
N GLU A 115 8.25 14.59 -6.27
CA GLU A 115 6.93 14.45 -6.89
C GLU A 115 7.03 14.47 -8.42
N LYS A 116 7.79 15.43 -8.98
CA LYS A 116 8.06 15.50 -10.42
C LYS A 116 8.72 14.21 -10.95
N LEU A 117 9.71 13.68 -10.25
CA LEU A 117 10.38 12.44 -10.63
C LEU A 117 9.43 11.23 -10.55
N THR A 118 8.57 11.20 -9.54
CA THR A 118 7.55 10.15 -9.36
C THR A 118 6.54 10.18 -10.49
N LEU A 119 6.08 11.36 -10.91
CA LEU A 119 5.19 11.54 -12.08
C LEU A 119 5.86 11.10 -13.39
N GLN A 120 7.19 11.21 -13.49
CA GLN A 120 7.97 10.70 -14.61
C GLN A 120 8.22 9.17 -14.53
N GLY A 121 7.77 8.51 -13.46
CA GLY A 121 7.92 7.07 -13.27
C GLY A 121 9.25 6.64 -12.65
N HIS A 122 9.98 7.55 -12.00
CA HIS A 122 11.14 7.16 -11.21
C HIS A 122 10.70 6.42 -9.94
N TYR A 123 11.51 5.46 -9.51
CA TYR A 123 11.22 4.63 -8.34
C TYR A 123 12.50 4.34 -7.55
N ASP A 124 12.32 4.04 -6.26
CA ASP A 124 13.39 3.62 -5.36
C ASP A 124 13.74 2.14 -5.61
N GLN A 125 14.96 1.88 -6.06
CA GLN A 125 15.44 0.52 -6.38
C GLN A 125 15.57 -0.39 -5.15
N SER A 126 15.69 0.18 -3.95
CA SER A 126 15.78 -0.60 -2.70
C SER A 126 14.42 -1.17 -2.28
N LYS A 127 13.33 -0.48 -2.63
CA LYS A 127 11.95 -0.83 -2.24
C LYS A 127 11.17 -1.49 -3.37
N THR A 128 11.42 -1.10 -4.61
CA THR A 128 10.60 -1.47 -5.76
C THR A 128 11.46 -2.03 -6.88
N LYS A 129 11.13 -3.25 -7.31
CA LYS A 129 11.73 -3.90 -8.48
C LYS A 129 10.72 -3.94 -9.62
N VAL A 130 11.06 -3.33 -10.75
CA VAL A 130 10.22 -3.35 -11.95
C VAL A 130 10.52 -4.61 -12.76
N LEU A 131 9.47 -5.37 -13.09
CA LEU A 131 9.53 -6.58 -13.90
C LEU A 131 8.67 -6.41 -15.15
N HIS A 132 9.12 -6.98 -16.25
CA HIS A 132 8.33 -7.09 -17.47
C HIS A 132 8.61 -8.43 -18.15
N LEU A 133 7.73 -8.85 -19.06
CA LEU A 133 7.96 -10.05 -19.84
C LEU A 133 9.20 -9.86 -20.73
N SER A 134 10.08 -10.87 -20.74
CA SER A 134 11.24 -10.92 -21.63
C SER A 134 10.79 -10.80 -23.10
N MET A 135 9.78 -11.59 -23.46
CA MET A 135 9.08 -11.54 -24.74
C MET A 135 7.87 -10.61 -24.66
N ASN A 136 8.12 -9.31 -24.85
CA ASN A 136 7.06 -8.30 -24.93
C ASN A 136 6.91 -7.76 -26.37
N PRO A 137 5.76 -7.14 -26.71
CA PRO A 137 5.51 -6.61 -28.05
C PRO A 137 6.58 -5.61 -28.54
N THR A 138 7.15 -4.79 -27.65
CA THR A 138 8.20 -3.83 -28.00
C THR A 138 9.52 -4.53 -28.34
N SER A 139 9.92 -5.57 -27.60
CA SER A 139 11.09 -6.40 -27.92
C SER A 139 10.93 -7.05 -29.29
N LEU A 140 9.76 -7.63 -29.58
CA LEU A 140 9.45 -8.25 -30.87
C LEU A 140 9.48 -7.24 -32.02
N ALA A 141 8.94 -6.04 -31.80
CA ALA A 141 8.98 -4.97 -32.81
C ALA A 141 10.42 -4.51 -33.08
N LYS A 142 11.26 -4.36 -32.05
CA LYS A 142 12.68 -4.02 -32.20
C LYS A 142 13.45 -5.08 -32.98
N GLU A 143 13.19 -6.36 -32.71
CA GLU A 143 13.83 -7.47 -33.42
C GLU A 143 13.44 -7.48 -34.90
N ARG A 144 12.16 -7.28 -35.22
CA ARG A 144 11.68 -7.15 -36.61
C ARG A 144 12.33 -5.98 -37.34
N LEU A 145 12.38 -4.80 -36.72
CA LEU A 145 13.04 -3.63 -37.30
C LEU A 145 14.52 -3.90 -37.57
N LYS A 146 15.20 -4.62 -36.68
CA LYS A 146 16.60 -5.00 -36.88
C LYS A 146 16.77 -5.95 -38.07
N MET A 147 15.90 -6.94 -38.20
CA MET A 147 15.92 -7.87 -39.35
C MET A 147 15.65 -7.14 -40.67
N GLU A 148 14.65 -6.25 -40.70
CA GLU A 148 14.33 -5.43 -41.88
C GLU A 148 15.50 -4.52 -42.27
N GLN A 149 16.15 -3.88 -41.28
CA GLN A 149 17.33 -3.06 -41.53
C GLN A 149 18.50 -3.88 -42.11
N GLN A 150 18.70 -5.11 -41.63
CA GLN A 150 19.72 -6.02 -42.15
C GLN A 150 19.41 -6.43 -43.59
N GLN A 151 18.16 -6.80 -43.87
CA GLN A 151 17.71 -7.14 -45.22
C GLN A 151 17.91 -5.96 -46.18
N LEU A 152 17.50 -4.75 -45.79
CA LEU A 152 17.68 -3.56 -46.61
C LEU A 152 19.16 -3.26 -46.84
N GLN A 153 20.02 -3.47 -45.85
CA GLN A 153 21.47 -3.29 -46.00
C GLN A 153 22.07 -4.30 -46.97
N GLU A 154 21.66 -5.56 -46.90
CA GLU A 154 22.07 -6.61 -47.85
C GLU A 154 21.60 -6.28 -49.27
N GLU A 155 20.35 -5.87 -49.45
CA GLU A 155 19.82 -5.44 -50.75
C GLU A 155 20.57 -4.23 -51.30
N CYS A 156 20.83 -3.22 -50.48
CA CYS A 156 21.64 -2.06 -50.89
C CYS A 156 23.05 -2.48 -51.29
N GLN A 157 23.69 -3.41 -50.58
CA GLN A 157 25.01 -3.93 -50.96
C GLN A 157 24.97 -4.67 -52.30
N GLN A 158 23.99 -5.55 -52.50
CA GLN A 158 23.81 -6.27 -53.76
C GLN A 158 23.55 -5.32 -54.93
N LEU A 159 22.71 -4.30 -54.72
CA LEU A 159 22.44 -3.27 -55.72
C LEU A 159 23.70 -2.44 -56.02
N GLN A 160 24.48 -2.06 -55.00
CA GLN A 160 25.75 -1.35 -55.19
C GLN A 160 26.76 -2.19 -55.99
N GLU A 161 26.85 -3.50 -55.71
CA GLU A 161 27.69 -4.42 -56.46
C GLU A 161 27.22 -4.56 -57.92
N LEU A 162 25.92 -4.68 -58.14
CA LEU A 162 25.34 -4.74 -59.49
C LEU A 162 25.61 -3.47 -60.29
N VAL A 163 25.42 -2.30 -59.68
CA VAL A 163 25.75 -1.00 -60.30
C VAL A 163 27.23 -0.92 -60.63
N ARG A 164 28.13 -1.36 -59.75
CA ARG A 164 29.57 -1.38 -60.01
C ARG A 164 29.94 -2.26 -61.21
N VAL A 165 29.31 -3.43 -61.36
CA VAL A 165 29.52 -4.34 -62.50
C VAL A 165 29.02 -3.71 -63.81
N LEU A 166 27.87 -3.04 -63.76
CA LEU A 166 27.30 -2.31 -64.89
C LEU A 166 28.17 -1.14 -65.33
N GLU A 167 28.62 -0.30 -64.39
CA GLU A 167 29.50 0.84 -64.64
C GLU A 167 30.88 0.41 -65.17
N GLY A 168 31.35 -0.77 -64.79
CA GLY A 168 32.57 -1.39 -65.31
C GLY A 168 32.48 -1.92 -66.75
N GLY A 169 31.36 -1.73 -67.45
CA GLY A 169 31.17 -2.16 -68.84
C GLY A 169 30.84 -3.66 -68.99
N GLY A 170 30.51 -4.35 -67.91
CA GLY A 170 30.02 -5.73 -67.96
C GLY A 170 28.59 -5.79 -68.50
N SER A 171 28.36 -6.51 -69.60
CA SER A 171 27.00 -6.88 -70.01
C SER A 171 26.40 -7.78 -68.94
N ILE A 172 25.23 -7.42 -68.39
CA ILE A 172 24.42 -8.33 -67.59
C ILE A 172 24.01 -9.48 -68.51
N THR A 173 24.82 -10.52 -68.53
CA THR A 173 24.44 -11.80 -69.12
C THR A 173 23.30 -12.35 -68.26
N ASN A 174 22.07 -12.10 -68.73
CA ASN A 174 20.86 -12.86 -68.46
C ASN A 174 20.95 -13.81 -67.27
N LYS A 175 20.82 -13.26 -66.07
CA LYS A 175 20.27 -14.00 -64.93
C LYS A 175 18.88 -13.45 -64.65
N SER A 176 17.96 -13.75 -65.56
CA SER A 176 16.56 -13.99 -65.19
C SER A 176 16.47 -15.28 -64.35
N GLU A 177 17.23 -15.30 -63.25
CA GLU A 177 17.23 -16.26 -62.13
C GLU A 177 17.47 -15.51 -60.79
N VAL A 178 17.51 -14.16 -60.80
CA VAL A 178 17.59 -13.31 -59.59
C VAL A 178 16.20 -13.08 -59.00
N ALA A 179 15.40 -14.15 -58.95
CA ALA A 179 14.16 -14.23 -58.16
C ALA A 179 14.18 -15.44 -57.20
N GLY A 180 15.31 -16.15 -57.07
CA GLY A 180 15.36 -17.45 -56.36
C GLY A 180 16.60 -17.74 -55.50
N CYS A 181 17.52 -16.79 -55.31
CA CYS A 181 18.76 -17.02 -54.55
C CYS A 181 19.15 -15.67 -53.96
N LEU A 182 18.99 -15.33 -52.68
CA LEU A 182 19.26 -16.02 -51.41
C LEU A 182 18.34 -15.33 -50.38
N GLN A 183 17.41 -15.99 -49.69
CA GLN A 183 17.56 -16.46 -48.31
C GLN A 183 16.41 -17.43 -47.94
N PRO A 184 16.24 -18.60 -48.60
CA PRO A 184 15.34 -19.61 -48.07
C PRO A 184 16.12 -20.77 -47.44
N SER A 185 17.44 -20.92 -47.60
CA SER A 185 18.16 -22.10 -47.08
C SER A 185 18.17 -22.20 -45.54
N GLN A 186 18.48 -21.12 -44.83
CA GLN A 186 18.53 -21.11 -43.36
C GLN A 186 17.12 -21.19 -42.76
N GLU A 187 16.19 -20.38 -43.26
CA GLU A 187 14.80 -20.38 -42.81
C GLU A 187 14.07 -21.69 -43.18
N ILE A 188 14.28 -22.24 -44.38
CA ILE A 188 13.79 -23.59 -44.73
C ILE A 188 14.45 -24.64 -43.86
N SER A 189 15.75 -24.54 -43.55
CA SER A 189 16.42 -25.46 -42.62
C SER A 189 15.78 -25.38 -41.23
N ASP A 190 15.53 -24.19 -40.71
CA ASP A 190 14.97 -24.01 -39.37
C ASP A 190 13.48 -24.36 -39.33
N LEU A 191 12.72 -24.09 -40.39
CA LEU A 191 11.35 -24.58 -40.58
C LEU A 191 11.29 -26.09 -40.74
N LYS A 192 12.24 -26.71 -41.46
CA LYS A 192 12.38 -28.17 -41.55
C LYS A 192 12.69 -28.78 -40.20
N LYS A 193 13.63 -28.23 -39.44
CA LYS A 193 13.91 -28.66 -38.06
C LYS A 193 12.67 -28.52 -37.17
N LYS A 194 11.91 -27.43 -37.32
CA LYS A 194 10.67 -27.23 -36.57
C LYS A 194 9.59 -28.24 -36.97
N LEU A 195 9.45 -28.53 -38.27
CA LEU A 195 8.55 -29.55 -38.78
C LEU A 195 8.93 -30.94 -38.26
N GLU A 196 10.20 -31.33 -38.39
CA GLU A 196 10.74 -32.59 -37.87
C GLU A 196 10.53 -32.70 -36.35
N SER A 197 10.75 -31.61 -35.59
CA SER A 197 10.50 -31.60 -34.15
C SER A 197 9.02 -31.79 -33.81
N SER A 198 8.12 -31.23 -34.63
CA SER A 198 6.67 -31.35 -34.48
C SER A 198 6.19 -32.75 -34.87
N GLU A 199 6.70 -33.30 -35.96
CA GLU A 199 6.45 -34.66 -36.41
C GLU A 199 6.92 -35.69 -35.38
N LEU A 200 8.13 -35.50 -34.83
CA LEU A 200 8.65 -36.34 -33.76
C LEU A 200 7.77 -36.24 -32.50
N ARG A 201 7.30 -35.05 -32.15
CA ARG A 201 6.35 -34.87 -31.04
C ARG A 201 5.03 -35.60 -31.31
N ASN A 202 4.49 -35.52 -32.52
CA ASN A 202 3.29 -36.23 -32.92
C ASN A 202 3.48 -37.74 -32.92
N GLN A 203 4.65 -38.24 -33.34
CA GLN A 203 4.99 -39.65 -33.30
C GLN A 203 5.06 -40.15 -31.85
N ARG A 204 5.79 -39.45 -30.98
CA ARG A 204 5.84 -39.77 -29.53
C ARG A 204 4.45 -39.74 -28.90
N LEU A 205 3.61 -38.79 -29.27
CA LEU A 205 2.24 -38.71 -28.78
C LEU A 205 1.39 -39.91 -29.22
N LYS A 206 1.54 -40.35 -30.48
CA LYS A 206 0.89 -41.57 -30.98
C LYS A 206 1.38 -42.81 -30.24
N GLU A 207 2.68 -42.92 -29.98
CA GLU A 207 3.27 -44.04 -29.22
C GLU A 207 2.75 -44.08 -27.78
N VAL A 208 2.71 -42.93 -27.10
CA VAL A 208 2.16 -42.82 -25.74
C VAL A 208 0.67 -43.18 -25.74
N PHE A 209 -0.10 -42.69 -26.71
CA PHE A 209 -1.52 -43.00 -26.83
C PHE A 209 -1.78 -44.48 -27.08
N GLN A 210 -1.00 -45.11 -27.97
CA GLN A 210 -1.07 -46.54 -28.22
C GLN A 210 -0.73 -47.33 -26.94
N THR A 211 0.34 -46.95 -26.24
CA THR A 211 0.75 -47.59 -24.98
C THR A 211 -0.36 -47.47 -23.93
N LYS A 212 -0.97 -46.28 -23.79
CA LYS A 212 -2.05 -46.03 -22.82
C LYS A 212 -3.33 -46.78 -23.16
N ILE A 213 -3.71 -46.88 -24.44
CA ILE A 213 -4.85 -47.71 -24.86
C ILE A 213 -4.59 -49.18 -24.58
N GLN A 214 -3.38 -49.67 -24.87
CA GLN A 214 -3.02 -51.07 -24.60
C GLN A 214 -3.03 -51.37 -23.09
N GLU A 215 -2.50 -50.47 -22.28
CA GLU A 215 -2.56 -50.54 -20.82
C GLU A 215 -4.02 -50.60 -20.34
N PHE A 216 -4.87 -49.69 -20.82
CA PHE A 216 -6.29 -49.67 -20.48
C PHE A 216 -7.01 -50.96 -20.91
N ARG A 217 -6.77 -51.46 -22.14
CA ARG A 217 -7.34 -52.74 -22.61
C ARG A 217 -6.91 -53.91 -21.74
N LYS A 218 -5.64 -53.94 -21.30
CA LYS A 218 -5.13 -54.99 -20.41
C LYS A 218 -5.81 -54.95 -19.04
N VAL A 219 -5.98 -53.75 -18.47
CA VAL A 219 -6.70 -53.56 -17.20
C VAL A 219 -8.16 -53.98 -17.33
N CYS A 220 -8.87 -53.53 -18.37
CA CYS A 220 -10.24 -53.96 -18.64
C CYS A 220 -10.35 -55.47 -18.78
N TYR A 221 -9.46 -56.10 -19.54
CA TYR A 221 -9.45 -57.55 -19.72
C TYR A 221 -9.26 -58.30 -18.40
N THR A 222 -8.38 -57.80 -17.53
CA THR A 222 -8.11 -58.43 -16.22
C THR A 222 -9.28 -58.23 -15.23
N LEU A 223 -9.93 -57.06 -15.25
CA LEU A 223 -11.00 -56.71 -14.31
C LEU A 223 -12.37 -57.29 -14.71
N THR A 224 -12.72 -57.21 -16.00
CA THR A 224 -14.05 -57.60 -16.48
C THR A 224 -14.05 -58.96 -17.17
N GLY A 225 -12.88 -59.51 -17.50
CA GLY A 225 -12.75 -60.74 -18.28
C GLY A 225 -12.97 -60.54 -19.79
N TYR A 226 -13.16 -59.31 -20.29
CA TYR A 226 -13.40 -59.06 -21.72
C TYR A 226 -12.30 -58.23 -22.38
N ARG A 227 -11.77 -58.74 -23.50
CA ARG A 227 -10.88 -58.00 -24.39
C ARG A 227 -11.72 -57.25 -25.42
N ILE A 228 -11.57 -55.92 -25.46
CA ILE A 228 -12.33 -55.04 -26.36
C ILE A 228 -11.41 -54.53 -27.47
N ASP A 229 -11.64 -55.01 -28.70
CA ASP A 229 -10.89 -54.65 -29.89
C ASP A 229 -11.76 -53.85 -30.88
N LEU A 230 -11.19 -52.80 -31.48
CA LEU A 230 -11.87 -52.00 -32.50
C LEU A 230 -11.62 -52.61 -33.89
N THR A 231 -12.70 -52.91 -34.61
CA THR A 231 -12.68 -53.38 -36.01
C THR A 231 -12.85 -52.20 -36.98
N THR A 232 -12.48 -52.38 -38.25
CA THR A 232 -12.47 -51.36 -39.33
C THR A 232 -13.78 -50.62 -39.55
N GLU A 233 -14.93 -51.20 -39.15
CA GLU A 233 -16.27 -50.63 -39.38
C GLU A 233 -16.88 -49.94 -38.14
N ASN A 234 -16.07 -49.40 -37.22
CA ASN A 234 -16.54 -48.86 -35.92
C ASN A 234 -17.33 -49.88 -35.08
N GLN A 235 -16.95 -51.15 -35.22
CA GLN A 235 -17.50 -52.26 -34.46
C GLN A 235 -16.53 -52.64 -33.35
N TYR A 236 -17.05 -52.94 -32.18
CA TYR A 236 -16.32 -53.38 -31.00
C TYR A 236 -16.44 -54.89 -30.89
N ARG A 237 -15.32 -55.59 -31.07
CA ARG A 237 -15.21 -57.03 -30.87
C ARG A 237 -14.86 -57.29 -29.41
N LEU A 238 -15.69 -58.07 -28.74
CA LEU A 238 -15.48 -58.53 -27.38
C LEU A 238 -15.11 -60.01 -27.42
N THR A 239 -13.95 -60.33 -26.87
CA THR A 239 -13.51 -61.72 -26.64
C THR A 239 -13.45 -61.97 -25.14
N SER A 240 -14.16 -63.00 -24.67
CA SER A 240 -14.15 -63.40 -23.26
C SER A 240 -12.83 -64.09 -22.90
N MET A 241 -12.39 -63.93 -21.66
CA MET A 241 -11.26 -64.66 -21.07
C MET A 241 -11.53 -66.16 -20.97
N TYR A 242 -12.80 -66.54 -20.81
CA TYR A 242 -13.26 -67.91 -20.66
C TYR A 242 -13.88 -68.46 -21.95
N ALA A 243 -13.51 -67.91 -23.11
CA ALA A 243 -14.00 -68.38 -24.41
C ALA A 243 -13.54 -69.83 -24.67
N GLU A 244 -14.47 -70.70 -25.06
CA GLU A 244 -14.18 -72.12 -25.37
C GLU A 244 -13.37 -72.24 -26.66
N HIS A 245 -13.69 -71.42 -27.66
CA HIS A 245 -12.94 -71.33 -28.92
C HIS A 245 -12.38 -69.93 -29.18
N LYS A 246 -11.22 -69.87 -29.87
CA LYS A 246 -10.57 -68.60 -30.25
C LYS A 246 -11.41 -67.74 -31.21
N SER A 247 -12.38 -68.36 -31.89
CA SER A 247 -13.34 -67.71 -32.78
C SER A 247 -14.50 -67.05 -32.04
N ASP A 248 -14.73 -67.41 -30.76
CA ASP A 248 -15.89 -66.96 -30.03
C ASP A 248 -15.73 -65.49 -29.65
N CYS A 249 -16.60 -64.68 -30.23
CA CYS A 249 -16.60 -63.25 -30.00
C CYS A 249 -17.99 -62.68 -30.16
N LEU A 250 -18.27 -61.64 -29.38
CA LEU A 250 -19.45 -60.81 -29.51
C LEU A 250 -19.05 -59.53 -30.25
N ILE A 251 -19.86 -59.08 -31.20
CA ILE A 251 -19.57 -57.85 -31.94
C ILE A 251 -20.67 -56.84 -31.63
N PHE A 252 -20.28 -55.67 -31.12
CA PHE A 252 -21.20 -54.57 -30.85
C PHE A 252 -20.94 -53.43 -31.82
N LYS A 253 -22.01 -52.81 -32.34
CA LYS A 253 -21.94 -51.62 -33.18
C LYS A 253 -22.58 -50.45 -32.46
N ALA A 254 -21.91 -49.30 -32.46
CA ALA A 254 -22.51 -48.08 -31.96
C ALA A 254 -23.61 -47.61 -32.92
N SER A 255 -24.83 -47.39 -32.40
CA SER A 255 -25.90 -46.76 -33.16
C SER A 255 -25.63 -45.25 -33.32
N ASN A 256 -26.04 -44.68 -34.45
CA ASN A 256 -25.74 -43.31 -34.92
C ASN A 256 -26.13 -42.19 -33.91
N PRO A 257 -25.82 -40.90 -34.17
CA PRO A 257 -24.55 -40.21 -33.91
C PRO A 257 -24.20 -40.00 -32.42
N SER A 258 -25.04 -40.43 -31.46
CA SER A 258 -24.81 -40.15 -30.02
C SER A 258 -23.81 -41.11 -29.34
N ARG A 259 -23.39 -42.18 -30.02
CA ARG A 259 -22.54 -43.29 -29.47
C ARG A 259 -23.02 -43.87 -28.13
N THR A 260 -24.24 -43.56 -27.71
CA THR A 260 -24.73 -43.91 -26.37
C THR A 260 -25.36 -45.29 -26.34
N LYS A 261 -25.92 -45.75 -27.46
CA LYS A 261 -26.55 -47.07 -27.57
C LYS A 261 -25.70 -48.01 -28.42
N MET A 262 -25.33 -49.14 -27.84
CA MET A 262 -24.60 -50.21 -28.53
C MET A 262 -25.60 -51.30 -28.93
N GLN A 263 -25.52 -51.79 -30.16
CA GLN A 263 -26.33 -52.88 -30.69
C GLN A 263 -25.46 -54.11 -30.91
N LEU A 264 -25.93 -55.26 -30.44
CA LEU A 264 -25.25 -56.54 -30.69
C LEU A 264 -25.50 -56.97 -32.13
N LEU A 265 -24.44 -57.36 -32.83
CA LEU A 265 -24.48 -58.02 -34.13
C LEU A 265 -24.49 -59.53 -33.95
N GLU A 266 -25.23 -60.22 -34.81
CA GLU A 266 -25.28 -61.66 -34.82
C GLU A 266 -23.91 -62.25 -35.22
N THR A 267 -23.46 -63.18 -34.40
CA THR A 267 -22.22 -63.96 -34.52
C THR A 267 -22.51 -65.41 -34.19
N GLU A 268 -21.65 -66.35 -34.62
CA GLU A 268 -21.78 -67.77 -34.28
C GLU A 268 -21.94 -68.00 -32.76
N PHE A 269 -21.16 -67.25 -31.96
CA PHE A 269 -21.26 -67.30 -30.51
C PHE A 269 -22.54 -66.66 -29.96
N SER A 270 -23.09 -65.63 -30.62
CA SER A 270 -24.38 -65.07 -30.18
C SER A 270 -25.54 -66.08 -30.26
N HIS A 271 -25.45 -67.07 -31.17
CA HIS A 271 -26.46 -68.11 -31.27
C HIS A 271 -26.46 -69.06 -30.07
N THR A 272 -25.29 -69.31 -29.46
CA THR A 272 -25.18 -70.20 -28.30
C THR A 272 -25.68 -69.55 -27.00
N VAL A 273 -25.70 -68.22 -26.93
CA VAL A 273 -26.17 -67.46 -25.76
C VAL A 273 -27.49 -66.74 -26.01
N ARG A 274 -28.30 -67.20 -26.97
CA ARG A 274 -29.55 -66.55 -27.39
C ARG A 274 -30.55 -66.36 -26.24
N GLU A 275 -30.68 -67.33 -25.35
CA GLU A 275 -31.55 -67.22 -24.17
C GLU A 275 -31.13 -66.06 -23.24
N LEU A 276 -29.82 -65.86 -23.08
CA LEU A 276 -29.28 -64.75 -22.28
C LEU A 276 -29.46 -63.41 -22.99
N ILE A 277 -29.40 -63.38 -24.32
CA ILE A 277 -29.69 -62.18 -25.14
C ILE A 277 -31.15 -61.79 -24.96
N ASP A 278 -32.08 -62.73 -25.11
CA ASP A 278 -33.51 -62.45 -25.02
C ASP A 278 -33.90 -61.94 -23.62
N LEU A 279 -33.35 -62.54 -22.57
CA LEU A 279 -33.60 -62.13 -21.19
C LEU A 279 -32.96 -60.77 -20.85
N HIS A 280 -31.67 -60.58 -21.12
CA HIS A 280 -30.93 -59.43 -20.59
C HIS A 280 -30.83 -58.23 -21.56
N LEU A 281 -30.84 -58.48 -22.87
CA LEU A 281 -30.78 -57.42 -23.88
C LEU A 281 -32.18 -57.02 -24.39
N LEU A 282 -33.12 -57.95 -24.61
CA LEU A 282 -34.46 -57.59 -25.09
C LEU A 282 -35.42 -57.18 -23.96
N GLN A 283 -35.46 -57.92 -22.85
CA GLN A 283 -36.40 -57.60 -21.75
C GLN A 283 -35.84 -56.53 -20.79
N GLN A 284 -34.55 -56.61 -20.43
CA GLN A 284 -33.94 -55.74 -19.43
C GLN A 284 -33.14 -54.56 -20.01
N ASP A 285 -32.87 -54.54 -21.32
CA ASP A 285 -32.11 -53.51 -22.05
C ASP A 285 -30.76 -53.14 -21.39
N SER A 286 -30.05 -54.13 -20.83
CA SER A 286 -28.83 -53.88 -20.05
C SER A 286 -27.66 -54.76 -20.50
N ILE A 287 -26.74 -54.15 -21.25
CA ILE A 287 -25.50 -54.78 -21.72
C ILE A 287 -24.59 -55.22 -20.56
N PRO A 288 -24.38 -54.42 -19.49
CA PRO A 288 -23.55 -54.87 -18.37
C PRO A 288 -24.08 -56.13 -17.69
N VAL A 289 -25.41 -56.24 -17.53
CA VAL A 289 -26.03 -57.43 -16.93
C VAL A 289 -25.86 -58.63 -17.86
N PHE A 290 -26.12 -58.46 -19.16
CA PHE A 290 -25.90 -59.48 -20.17
C PHE A 290 -24.46 -60.02 -20.15
N LEU A 291 -23.46 -59.14 -20.23
CA LEU A 291 -22.04 -59.55 -20.24
C LEU A 291 -21.63 -60.24 -18.94
N SER A 292 -22.18 -59.82 -17.80
CA SER A 292 -21.93 -60.47 -16.51
C SER A 292 -22.51 -61.88 -16.46
N SER A 293 -23.76 -62.06 -16.92
CA SER A 293 -24.41 -63.37 -17.01
C SER A 293 -23.66 -64.31 -17.95
N VAL A 294 -23.21 -63.81 -19.12
CA VAL A 294 -22.39 -64.59 -20.05
C VAL A 294 -21.04 -64.98 -19.44
N THR A 295 -20.39 -64.08 -18.69
CA THR A 295 -19.14 -64.42 -17.99
C THR A 295 -19.34 -65.53 -16.96
N LEU A 296 -20.43 -65.47 -16.19
CA LEU A 296 -20.75 -66.51 -15.20
C LEU A 296 -21.06 -67.85 -15.87
N ASP A 297 -21.82 -67.85 -16.97
CA ASP A 297 -22.10 -69.06 -17.76
C ASP A 297 -20.81 -69.69 -18.30
N LEU A 298 -19.98 -68.90 -19.02
CA LEU A 298 -18.70 -69.39 -19.56
C LEU A 298 -17.74 -69.89 -18.47
N PHE A 299 -17.67 -69.18 -17.34
CA PHE A 299 -16.85 -69.62 -16.21
C PHE A 299 -17.37 -70.93 -15.60
N SER A 300 -18.69 -71.09 -15.48
CA SER A 300 -19.29 -72.34 -14.98
C SER A 300 -18.98 -73.52 -15.90
N ARG A 301 -19.07 -73.34 -17.22
CA ARG A 301 -18.73 -74.37 -18.21
C ARG A 301 -17.27 -74.78 -18.15
N GLN A 302 -16.37 -73.84 -17.86
CA GLN A 302 -14.95 -74.11 -17.74
C GLN A 302 -14.57 -74.79 -16.40
N THR A 303 -15.37 -74.60 -15.35
CA THR A 303 -15.12 -75.16 -14.02
C THR A 303 -15.84 -76.49 -13.77
N ILE A 304 -16.85 -76.83 -14.57
CA ILE A 304 -17.46 -78.16 -14.62
C ILE A 304 -16.56 -79.05 -15.50
N THR A 305 -15.39 -79.40 -14.97
CA THR A 305 -14.56 -80.53 -15.42
C THR A 305 -14.44 -81.50 -14.25
#